data_AF-A0A0H1BF61-F1
#
_entry.id   AF-A0A0H1BF61-F1
#
_cell.length_a   1.000
_cell.length_b   1.000
_cell.length_c   1.000
_cell.angle_alpha   90.00
_cell.angle_beta   90.00
_cell.angle_gamma   90.00
#
_symmetry.space_group_name_H-M   'P 1'
#
loop_
_entity.id
_entity.type
_entity.pdbx_description
1 polymer ?
#
loop_
_entity_poly.entity_id
_entity_poly.type
_entity_poly.pdbx_seq_one_letter_code
_entity_poly.pdbx_strand_id
1 'polypeptide(L)'
;MTGPRFEQTIMEYQPRPYAAIELIHKQPVRWTKEKVVSCDGGGGPLGHPRVFINTDKPQICVCEYCGLPFANENSRKTLEAQEHTSYPLEPLGHPAEVNESQRITPEGFEQR
;
A
#
# COMPACT_ATOMS: atom_id res chain seq x y z
N MET A 1 -16.99 -22.29 -9.39
CA MET A 1 -17.38 -22.15 -10.81
C MET A 1 -18.18 -23.39 -11.17
N THR A 2 -19.40 -23.22 -11.70
CA THR A 2 -20.28 -24.33 -12.10
C THR A 2 -20.75 -24.10 -13.54
N GLY A 3 -21.02 -25.18 -14.26
CA GLY A 3 -21.58 -25.16 -15.62
C GLY A 3 -20.75 -25.94 -16.65
N PRO A 4 -21.29 -26.14 -17.88
CA PRO A 4 -20.71 -27.04 -18.89
C PRO A 4 -19.28 -26.69 -19.31
N ARG A 5 -18.90 -25.40 -19.19
CA ARG A 5 -17.53 -24.93 -19.48
C ARG A 5 -16.48 -25.43 -18.48
N PHE A 6 -16.89 -25.92 -17.31
CA PHE A 6 -16.01 -26.32 -16.22
C PHE A 6 -16.03 -27.82 -15.92
N GLU A 7 -16.85 -28.60 -16.63
CA GLU A 7 -17.12 -30.02 -16.33
C GLU A 7 -15.92 -30.94 -16.60
N GLN A 8 -15.08 -30.61 -17.59
CA GLN A 8 -13.82 -31.29 -17.89
C GLN A 8 -12.59 -30.42 -17.59
N THR A 9 -12.76 -29.36 -16.81
CA THR A 9 -11.66 -28.47 -16.41
C THR A 9 -11.03 -28.96 -15.11
N ILE A 10 -9.72 -29.20 -15.13
CA ILE A 10 -8.97 -29.50 -13.91
C ILE A 10 -8.76 -28.20 -13.14
N MET A 11 -9.52 -28.03 -12.05
CA MET A 11 -9.55 -26.78 -11.27
C MET A 11 -8.21 -26.42 -10.61
N GLU A 12 -7.39 -27.42 -10.30
CA GLU A 12 -6.10 -27.23 -9.63
C GLU A 12 -5.11 -26.40 -10.46
N TYR A 13 -5.20 -26.50 -11.79
CA TYR A 13 -4.35 -25.77 -12.73
C TYR A 13 -4.95 -24.43 -13.17
N GLN A 14 -6.14 -24.07 -12.69
CA GLN A 14 -6.71 -22.77 -12.99
C GLN A 14 -5.98 -21.67 -12.21
N PRO A 15 -5.88 -20.45 -12.75
CA PRO A 15 -5.26 -19.33 -12.04
C PRO A 15 -5.95 -19.06 -10.70
N ARG A 16 -5.17 -19.09 -9.61
CA ARG A 16 -5.61 -18.75 -8.24
C ARG A 16 -4.69 -17.69 -7.64
N PRO A 17 -4.68 -16.46 -8.18
CA PRO A 17 -3.85 -15.38 -7.65
C PRO A 17 -4.34 -14.96 -6.25
N TYR A 18 -3.43 -14.38 -5.47
CA TYR A 18 -3.79 -13.74 -4.21
C TYR A 18 -4.69 -12.52 -4.43
N ALA A 19 -5.62 -12.29 -3.50
CA ALA A 19 -6.45 -11.10 -3.53
C ALA A 19 -5.64 -9.88 -3.04
N ALA A 20 -5.44 -8.89 -3.91
CA ALA A 20 -4.65 -7.70 -3.59
C ALA A 20 -5.20 -6.90 -2.39
N ILE A 21 -6.53 -6.93 -2.17
CA ILE A 21 -7.17 -6.30 -1.00
C ILE A 21 -6.62 -6.85 0.32
N GLU A 22 -6.34 -8.16 0.40
CA GLU A 22 -5.76 -8.76 1.61
C GLU A 22 -4.29 -8.38 1.78
N LEU A 23 -3.56 -8.22 0.67
CA LEU A 23 -2.15 -7.86 0.69
C LEU A 23 -1.92 -6.41 1.09
N ILE A 24 -2.81 -5.50 0.68
CA ILE A 24 -2.66 -4.07 1.00
C ILE A 24 -2.99 -3.76 2.45
N HIS A 25 -3.96 -4.46 3.05
CA HIS A 25 -4.29 -4.33 4.48
C HIS A 25 -3.22 -4.91 5.41
N LYS A 26 -2.22 -5.60 4.87
CA LYS A 26 -1.03 -6.04 5.62
C LYS A 26 0.08 -5.00 5.63
N GLN A 27 -0.01 -3.94 4.83
CA GLN A 27 0.99 -2.87 4.81
C GLN A 27 0.84 -1.97 6.04
N PRO A 28 1.94 -1.66 6.74
CA PRO A 28 1.90 -0.73 7.85
C PRO A 28 1.67 0.70 7.37
N VAL A 29 1.03 1.50 8.22
CA VAL A 29 0.89 2.95 8.03
C VAL A 29 2.27 3.60 8.00
N ARG A 30 2.56 4.34 6.93
CA ARG A 30 3.77 5.14 6.79
C ARG A 30 3.59 6.47 7.48
N TRP A 31 4.36 6.69 8.54
CA TRP A 31 4.31 7.91 9.32
C TRP A 31 5.16 9.01 8.68
N THR A 32 4.60 10.20 8.56
CA THR A 32 5.30 11.38 8.06
C THR A 32 5.19 12.54 9.05
N LYS A 33 6.20 13.41 9.05
CA LYS A 33 6.18 14.70 9.76
C LYS A 33 5.61 15.82 8.88
N GLU A 34 5.60 15.62 7.57
CA GLU A 34 5.15 16.60 6.59
C GLU A 34 3.63 16.54 6.40
N LYS A 35 3.06 17.67 6.00
CA LYS A 35 1.62 17.82 5.70
C LYS A 35 1.21 17.23 4.35
N VAL A 36 2.17 17.14 3.44
CA VAL A 36 1.97 16.66 2.07
C VAL A 36 3.06 15.65 1.79
N VAL A 37 2.67 14.45 1.35
CA VAL A 37 3.60 13.37 0.99
C VAL A 37 3.58 13.18 -0.51
N SER A 38 4.75 13.07 -1.14
CA SER A 38 4.86 12.64 -2.53
C SER A 38 4.94 11.11 -2.62
N CYS A 39 4.07 10.50 -3.43
CA CYS A 39 4.12 9.07 -3.73
C CYS A 39 4.19 8.87 -5.25
N ASP A 40 5.16 8.08 -5.70
CA ASP A 40 5.35 7.65 -7.08
C ASP A 40 5.26 6.13 -7.24
N GLY A 41 4.95 5.41 -6.17
CA GLY A 41 4.86 3.94 -6.15
C GLY A 41 6.20 3.22 -6.14
N GLY A 42 7.32 3.95 -6.03
CA GLY A 42 8.66 3.36 -6.04
C GLY A 42 9.22 3.11 -7.43
N GLY A 43 10.55 3.09 -7.52
CA GLY A 43 11.26 2.82 -8.78
C GLY A 43 11.17 3.94 -9.82
N GLY A 44 10.83 5.17 -9.43
CA GLY A 44 10.77 6.33 -10.31
C GLY A 44 9.80 6.11 -11.47
N PRO A 45 10.26 6.04 -12.73
CA PRO A 45 9.38 5.85 -13.89
C PRO A 45 8.71 4.46 -13.95
N LEU A 46 9.13 3.49 -13.15
CA LEU A 46 8.52 2.16 -13.08
C LEU A 46 7.29 2.10 -12.17
N GLY A 47 7.05 3.14 -11.38
CA GLY A 47 5.88 3.26 -10.52
C GLY A 47 4.70 3.93 -11.23
N HIS A 48 3.88 4.63 -10.45
CA HIS A 48 2.76 5.43 -10.97
C HIS A 48 3.14 6.91 -11.06
N PRO A 49 2.33 7.76 -11.74
CA PRO A 49 2.57 9.19 -11.75
C PRO A 49 2.69 9.75 -10.32
N ARG A 50 3.68 10.63 -10.10
CA ARG A 50 3.91 11.26 -8.80
C ARG A 50 2.65 12.03 -8.37
N VAL A 51 2.07 11.63 -7.24
CA VAL A 51 0.94 12.30 -6.60
C VAL A 51 1.33 12.87 -5.24
N PHE A 52 0.58 13.89 -4.82
CA PHE A 52 0.76 14.54 -3.54
C PHE A 52 -0.46 14.28 -2.65
N ILE A 53 -0.23 13.62 -1.52
CA ILE A 53 -1.26 13.17 -0.60
C ILE A 53 -1.27 14.11 0.60
N ASN A 54 -2.43 14.70 0.90
CA ASN A 54 -2.59 15.55 2.09
C ASN A 54 -2.80 14.67 3.34
N THR A 55 -1.94 14.84 4.34
CA THR A 55 -1.96 14.10 5.62
C THR A 55 -2.33 14.98 6.83
N ASP A 56 -2.84 16.21 6.60
CA ASP A 56 -3.22 17.14 7.68
C ASP A 56 -4.39 16.64 8.54
N LYS A 57 -5.28 15.84 7.97
CA LYS A 57 -6.45 15.30 8.68
C LYS A 57 -6.02 14.18 9.64
N PRO A 58 -6.68 14.02 10.81
CA PRO A 58 -6.39 12.94 11.75
C PRO A 58 -6.99 11.60 11.28
N GLN A 59 -6.60 11.15 10.09
CA GLN A 59 -7.07 9.94 9.43
C GLN A 59 -5.90 9.30 8.66
N ILE A 60 -6.03 8.02 8.35
CA ILE A 60 -5.12 7.34 7.43
C ILE A 60 -5.49 7.78 6.01
N CYS A 61 -4.57 8.45 5.33
CA CYS A 61 -4.71 8.89 3.95
C CYS A 61 -4.03 7.89 3.02
N VAL A 62 -4.76 7.39 2.04
CA VAL A 62 -4.31 6.30 1.17
C VAL A 62 -3.88 6.86 -0.19
N CYS A 63 -2.81 6.32 -0.76
CA CYS A 63 -2.47 6.61 -2.16
C CYS A 63 -3.49 5.99 -3.10
N GLU A 64 -4.08 6.78 -4.00
CA GLU A 64 -5.11 6.32 -4.95
C GLU A 64 -4.59 5.33 -6.00
N TYR A 65 -3.26 5.24 -6.17
CA TYR A 65 -2.63 4.28 -7.09
C TYR A 65 -2.17 3.02 -6.35
N CYS A 66 -1.15 3.11 -5.50
CA CYS A 66 -0.59 1.93 -4.82
C CYS A 66 -1.45 1.40 -3.67
N GLY A 67 -2.40 2.17 -3.15
CA GLY A 67 -3.16 1.80 -1.95
C GLY A 67 -2.37 1.88 -0.64
N LEU A 68 -1.13 2.39 -0.67
CA LEU A 68 -0.29 2.49 0.52
C LEU A 68 -0.88 3.50 1.52
N PRO A 69 -0.95 3.15 2.81
CA PRO A 69 -1.47 4.04 3.85
C PRO A 69 -0.39 5.01 4.37
N PHE A 70 -0.74 6.29 4.48
CA PHE A 70 0.07 7.36 5.06
C PHE A 70 -0.68 8.06 6.19
N ALA A 71 0.02 8.50 7.23
CA ALA A 71 -0.56 9.33 8.27
C ALA A 71 0.48 10.30 8.84
N ASN A 72 0.02 11.44 9.34
CA ASN A 72 0.91 12.41 9.99
C ASN A 72 1.13 12.04 11.47
N GLU A 73 2.38 12.10 11.92
CA GLU A 73 2.80 11.82 13.30
C GLU A 73 2.02 12.64 14.34
N ASN A 74 1.61 13.87 14.02
CA ASN A 74 0.82 14.72 14.93
C ASN A 74 -0.53 14.09 15.31
N SER A 75 -1.10 13.29 14.41
CA SER A 75 -2.38 12.61 14.61
C SER A 75 -2.23 11.19 15.17
N ARG A 76 -1.00 10.72 15.41
CA ARG A 76 -0.70 9.34 15.84
C ARG A 76 -1.49 8.93 17.09
N LYS A 77 -1.49 9.77 18.13
CA LYS A 77 -2.26 9.51 19.36
C LYS A 77 -3.77 9.35 19.11
N THR A 78 -4.30 10.08 18.12
CA THR A 78 -5.73 10.01 17.79
C THR A 78 -6.05 8.70 17.07
N LEU A 79 -5.15 8.26 16.19
CA LEU A 79 -5.28 6.99 15.46
C LEU A 79 -5.06 5.78 16.38
N GLU A 80 -4.10 5.85 17.29
CA GLU A 80 -3.86 4.80 18.32
C GLU A 80 -5.02 4.68 19.32
N ALA A 81 -5.77 5.76 19.54
CA ALA A 81 -6.95 5.74 20.40
C ALA A 81 -8.19 5.11 19.74
N GLN A 82 -8.17 4.85 18.43
CA GLN A 82 -9.28 4.18 17.75
C GLN A 82 -9.28 2.68 18.08
N GLU A 83 -10.47 2.11 18.34
CA GLU A 83 -10.60 0.68 18.67
C GLU A 83 -10.18 -0.24 17.52
N HIS A 84 -10.37 0.21 16.28
CA HIS A 84 -10.03 -0.56 15.08
C HIS A 84 -9.57 0.36 13.94
N THR A 85 -8.42 0.04 13.35
CA THR A 85 -7.90 0.70 12.15
C THR A 85 -7.90 -0.27 10.96
N SER A 86 -8.14 0.23 9.76
CA SER A 86 -8.12 -0.60 8.54
C SER A 86 -6.72 -1.10 8.18
N TYR A 87 -5.67 -0.44 8.67
CA TYR A 87 -4.27 -0.78 8.40
C TYR A 87 -3.51 -0.91 9.73
N PRO A 88 -2.51 -1.80 9.82
CA PRO A 88 -1.65 -1.90 10.99
C PRO A 88 -0.83 -0.62 11.17
N LEU A 89 -0.77 -0.10 12.40
CA LEU A 89 -0.03 1.14 12.70
C LEU A 89 1.49 0.94 12.80
N GLU A 90 1.91 -0.30 13.05
CA GLU A 90 3.30 -0.72 13.16
C GLU A 90 3.58 -1.91 12.22
N PRO A 91 4.83 -2.09 11.77
CA PRO A 91 5.22 -3.25 10.96
C PRO A 91 5.01 -4.56 11.72
N LEU A 92 4.34 -5.53 11.10
CA LEU A 92 4.08 -6.85 11.68
C LEU A 92 5.09 -7.91 11.20
N GLY A 93 5.99 -7.55 10.29
CA GLY A 93 6.95 -8.46 9.68
C GLY A 93 6.31 -9.46 8.71
N HIS A 94 5.12 -9.15 8.18
CA HIS A 94 4.46 -10.02 7.22
C HIS A 94 5.27 -10.07 5.91
N PRO A 95 5.45 -11.24 5.25
CA PRO A 95 6.27 -11.37 4.04
C PRO A 95 5.78 -10.57 2.81
N ALA A 96 4.59 -10.00 2.90
CA ALA A 96 4.01 -9.15 1.87
C ALA A 96 4.31 -7.65 2.11
N GLU A 97 4.84 -7.28 3.28
CA GLU A 97 5.20 -5.91 3.61
C GLU A 97 6.28 -5.40 2.64
N VAL A 98 6.08 -4.19 2.13
CA VAL A 98 7.04 -3.53 1.25
C VAL A 98 7.82 -2.47 2.01
N ASN A 99 9.12 -2.40 1.75
CA ASN A 99 9.98 -1.39 2.36
C ASN A 99 9.45 0.03 2.06
N GLU A 100 9.61 0.96 3.00
CA GLU A 100 9.27 2.37 2.82
C GLU A 100 9.99 2.97 1.61
N SER A 101 11.28 2.69 1.45
CA SER A 101 12.07 3.07 0.28
C SER A 101 11.97 1.98 -0.79
N GLN A 102 10.89 2.02 -1.58
CA GLN A 102 10.76 1.18 -2.79
C GLN A 102 11.65 1.69 -3.94
N ARG A 103 12.86 2.19 -3.65
CA ARG A 103 13.80 2.67 -4.65
C ARG A 103 14.48 1.48 -5.33
N ILE A 104 14.16 1.31 -6.61
CA ILE A 104 14.75 0.27 -7.47
C ILE A 104 15.83 0.88 -8.39
N THR A 105 15.73 2.18 -8.67
CA THR A 105 16.68 2.91 -9.53
C THR A 105 17.81 3.53 -8.70
N PRO A 106 19.09 3.39 -9.11
CA PRO A 106 20.19 4.16 -8.53
C PRO A 106 19.98 5.66 -8.78
N GLU A 107 20.36 6.50 -7.83
CA GLU A 107 20.07 7.95 -7.77
C GLU A 107 20.41 8.74 -9.05
N GLY A 108 21.34 8.25 -9.88
CA GLY A 108 21.75 8.89 -11.13
C GLY A 108 20.77 8.79 -12.30
N PHE A 109 19.75 7.93 -12.22
CA PHE A 109 18.74 7.74 -13.30
C PHE A 109 17.34 8.25 -12.92
N GLU A 110 17.22 8.93 -11.78
CA GLU A 110 15.95 9.52 -11.36
C GLU A 110 15.57 10.68 -12.30
N GLN A 111 14.46 10.53 -13.01
CA GLN A 111 13.88 11.64 -13.79
C GLN A 111 13.34 12.67 -12.77
N ARG A 112 13.87 13.90 -12.82
CA ARG A 112 13.56 15.00 -11.90
C ARG A 112 12.08 15.38 -11.90
#